data_AF-A0A1A8JM50-F1
#
_entry.id   AF-A0A1A8JM50-F1
#
_cell.length_a   1.000
_cell.length_b   1.000
_cell.length_c   1.000
_cell.angle_alpha   90.00
_cell.angle_beta   90.00
_cell.angle_gamma   90.00
#
_symmetry.space_group_name_H-M   'P 1'
#
loop_
_entity.id
_entity.type
_entity.pdbx_description
1 polymer ?
#
loop_
_entity_poly.entity_id
_entity_poly.type
_entity_poly.pdbx_seq_one_letter_code
_entity_poly.pdbx_strand_id
1 'polypeptide(L)'
;AFPGAGLWQGMISTGQPGSSQDIKPFTQQPYPLQPAVTTAISSYEPAAAPAPTAPAWQGRSIGTSKLRLVEFSAFLEQQRDPDSYNKHLFVHIGQTNHSYSDALLESVDIRQIYDKFPEKKGGLKELHGKGPQNSFFLIKFWADLNRNIQDDAGSFYGVTSQYESSENMTITCSTKVCSFGKQVVEKVETEYARFENGRFVYRISRSPMCEYMINF
;
A
#
# COMPACT_ATOMS: atom_id res chain seq x y z
N ALA A 1 -9.02 -21.94 -57.21
CA ALA A 1 -8.23 -23.18 -57.10
C ALA A 1 -8.08 -23.53 -55.62
N PHE A 2 -8.67 -24.65 -55.22
CA PHE A 2 -8.31 -25.50 -54.06
C PHE A 2 -7.63 -26.76 -54.64
N PRO A 3 -7.17 -27.79 -53.88
CA PRO A 3 -7.15 -27.97 -52.41
C PRO A 3 -5.87 -28.62 -51.84
N GLY A 4 -5.87 -28.85 -50.52
CA GLY A 4 -5.20 -29.98 -49.83
C GLY A 4 -4.97 -29.70 -48.34
N ALA A 5 -5.94 -29.87 -47.42
CA ALA A 5 -6.47 -31.11 -46.79
C ALA A 5 -5.49 -31.74 -45.75
N GLY A 6 -5.88 -32.22 -44.55
CA GLY A 6 -7.19 -32.48 -43.94
C GLY A 6 -7.20 -32.17 -42.42
N LEU A 7 -8.31 -31.95 -41.72
CA LEU A 7 -9.57 -32.71 -41.57
C LEU A 7 -9.40 -34.06 -40.87
N TRP A 8 -9.88 -34.12 -39.62
CA TRP A 8 -10.58 -35.28 -39.06
C TRP A 8 -11.75 -34.80 -38.18
N GLN A 9 -12.96 -34.83 -38.77
CA GLN A 9 -14.22 -35.25 -38.13
C GLN A 9 -14.02 -36.70 -37.61
N GLY A 10 -14.67 -37.26 -36.61
CA GLY A 10 -15.89 -36.96 -35.87
C GLY A 10 -16.45 -38.28 -35.31
N MET A 11 -17.59 -38.17 -34.62
CA MET A 11 -18.59 -39.21 -34.33
C MET A 11 -18.49 -40.06 -33.05
N ILE A 12 -19.70 -40.34 -32.60
CA ILE A 12 -20.20 -40.83 -31.32
C ILE A 12 -20.63 -42.30 -31.53
N SER A 13 -20.67 -43.05 -30.43
CA SER A 13 -21.58 -44.17 -30.11
C SER A 13 -21.06 -45.61 -30.15
N THR A 14 -21.43 -46.29 -29.04
CA THR A 14 -21.76 -47.72 -28.86
C THR A 14 -20.64 -48.78 -28.80
N GLY A 15 -20.59 -49.52 -27.68
CA GLY A 15 -20.13 -50.92 -27.65
C GLY A 15 -19.27 -51.34 -26.43
N GLN A 16 -19.90 -51.90 -25.38
CA GLN A 16 -19.32 -52.99 -24.55
C GLN A 16 -19.24 -54.29 -25.39
N PRO A 17 -18.53 -55.40 -25.02
CA PRO A 17 -18.30 -55.94 -23.66
C PRO A 17 -16.93 -56.65 -23.39
N GLY A 18 -16.73 -57.11 -22.14
CA GLY A 18 -15.71 -58.10 -21.74
C GLY A 18 -15.05 -57.81 -20.38
N SER A 19 -15.76 -57.94 -19.24
CA SER A 19 -15.89 -59.14 -18.38
C SER A 19 -14.64 -59.50 -17.56
N SER A 20 -14.65 -59.12 -16.28
CA SER A 20 -14.13 -59.98 -15.20
C SER A 20 -15.12 -59.92 -14.04
N GLN A 21 -15.73 -61.07 -13.76
CA GLN A 21 -16.70 -61.28 -12.70
C GLN A 21 -15.97 -61.76 -11.44
N ASP A 22 -16.32 -61.22 -10.28
CA ASP A 22 -16.36 -61.99 -9.04
C ASP A 22 -17.24 -61.25 -8.01
N ILE A 23 -18.56 -61.45 -8.13
CA ILE A 23 -19.53 -61.11 -7.08
C ILE A 23 -20.42 -62.35 -6.89
N LYS A 24 -20.35 -62.94 -5.70
CA LYS A 24 -21.34 -63.92 -5.24
C LYS A 24 -22.47 -63.23 -4.46
N PRO A 25 -23.71 -63.72 -4.59
CA PRO A 25 -24.90 -62.96 -4.25
C PRO A 25 -25.37 -63.29 -2.83
N PHE A 26 -25.97 -62.31 -2.14
CA PHE A 26 -27.03 -62.62 -1.18
C PHE A 26 -28.14 -61.55 -1.23
N THR A 27 -29.34 -62.09 -1.15
CA THR A 27 -30.65 -61.52 -1.51
C THR A 27 -31.21 -60.53 -0.50
N GLN A 28 -32.05 -59.62 -1.00
CA GLN A 28 -32.81 -58.60 -0.26
C GLN A 28 -33.84 -59.21 0.72
N GLN A 29 -34.04 -58.53 1.86
CA GLN A 29 -35.33 -58.45 2.57
C GLN A 29 -35.51 -57.03 3.14
N PRO A 30 -36.70 -56.41 2.99
CA PRO A 30 -37.00 -55.10 3.57
C PRO A 30 -37.55 -55.25 4.99
N TYR A 31 -37.04 -54.46 5.95
CA TYR A 31 -37.62 -54.35 7.29
C TYR A 31 -38.11 -52.91 7.57
N PRO A 32 -39.13 -52.76 8.43
CA PRO A 32 -40.11 -51.68 8.38
C PRO A 32 -39.68 -50.42 9.13
N LEU A 33 -40.34 -49.32 8.77
CA LEU A 33 -40.29 -48.00 9.40
C LEU A 33 -40.50 -48.09 10.93
N GLN A 34 -39.61 -47.45 11.69
CA GLN A 34 -39.80 -47.13 13.12
C GLN A 34 -39.39 -45.67 13.38
N PRO A 35 -40.08 -44.90 14.24
CA PRO A 35 -39.94 -43.45 14.32
C PRO A 35 -38.82 -42.99 15.28
N ALA A 36 -38.19 -41.88 14.87
CA ALA A 36 -37.43 -40.85 15.59
C ALA A 36 -36.76 -41.20 16.94
N VAL A 37 -35.43 -41.11 16.96
CA VAL A 37 -34.66 -40.74 18.16
C VAL A 37 -33.68 -39.62 17.79
N THR A 38 -33.91 -38.45 18.36
CA THR A 38 -33.06 -37.25 18.25
C THR A 38 -31.66 -37.52 18.79
N THR A 39 -30.65 -37.51 17.91
CA THR A 39 -29.25 -37.39 18.31
C THR A 39 -28.77 -36.00 17.93
N ALA A 40 -28.36 -35.23 18.94
CA ALA A 40 -27.87 -33.87 18.79
C ALA A 40 -26.66 -33.85 17.84
N ILE A 41 -26.81 -33.17 16.70
CA ILE A 41 -25.71 -32.84 15.81
C ILE A 41 -24.90 -31.77 16.54
N SER A 42 -23.70 -32.17 17.00
CA SER A 42 -22.64 -31.22 17.30
C SER A 42 -22.36 -30.44 16.03
N SER A 43 -22.81 -29.19 16.02
CA SER A 43 -22.51 -28.21 14.99
C SER A 43 -21.00 -28.09 14.85
N TYR A 44 -20.48 -28.53 13.71
CA TYR A 44 -19.15 -28.12 13.29
C TYR A 44 -19.22 -26.61 13.05
N GLU A 45 -18.71 -25.83 14.00
CA GLU A 45 -18.40 -24.44 13.76
C GLU A 45 -17.15 -24.45 12.85
N PRO A 46 -17.16 -23.83 11.66
CA PRO A 46 -15.94 -23.68 10.90
C PRO A 46 -14.99 -22.84 11.75
N ALA A 47 -13.85 -23.43 12.15
CA ALA A 47 -12.83 -22.72 12.90
C ALA A 47 -12.53 -21.39 12.21
N ALA A 48 -12.92 -20.29 12.85
CA ALA A 48 -12.64 -18.95 12.35
C ALA A 48 -11.12 -18.84 12.15
N ALA A 49 -10.71 -18.49 10.94
CA ALA A 49 -9.31 -18.21 10.66
C ALA A 49 -8.80 -17.18 11.70
N PRO A 50 -7.61 -17.40 12.29
CA PRO A 50 -7.09 -16.48 13.30
C PRO A 50 -7.09 -15.07 12.75
N ALA A 51 -7.70 -14.14 13.48
CA ALA A 51 -7.74 -12.75 13.08
C ALA A 51 -6.31 -12.25 12.84
N PRO A 52 -6.03 -11.52 11.74
CA PRO A 52 -4.72 -10.96 11.51
C PRO A 52 -4.31 -10.11 12.72
N THR A 53 -3.20 -10.48 13.34
CA THR A 53 -2.67 -9.82 14.55
C THR A 53 -2.06 -8.45 14.23
N ALA A 54 -1.74 -8.20 12.97
CA ALA A 54 -1.17 -6.95 12.48
C ALA A 54 -2.28 -6.02 11.94
N PRO A 55 -2.19 -4.69 12.17
CA PRO A 55 -3.15 -3.74 11.60
C PRO A 55 -3.25 -3.83 10.07
N ALA A 56 -4.44 -3.59 9.52
CA ALA A 56 -4.70 -3.70 8.08
C ALA A 56 -3.74 -2.88 7.21
N TRP A 57 -3.27 -1.72 7.69
CA TRP A 57 -2.34 -0.85 6.97
C TRP A 57 -0.91 -1.42 6.85
N GLN A 58 -0.54 -2.43 7.64
CA GLN A 58 0.82 -2.95 7.65
C GLN A 58 1.14 -3.68 6.34
N GLY A 59 2.23 -3.28 5.69
CA GLY A 59 2.61 -3.77 4.34
C GLY A 59 1.78 -3.17 3.19
N ARG A 60 0.84 -2.27 3.49
CA ARG A 60 -0.05 -1.62 2.51
C ARG A 60 0.03 -0.09 2.54
N SER A 61 0.73 0.44 3.53
CA SER A 61 0.93 1.87 3.76
C SER A 61 2.42 2.16 3.99
N ILE A 62 2.77 3.43 3.90
CA ILE A 62 4.13 3.90 4.17
C ILE A 62 4.29 3.99 5.69
N GLY A 63 4.86 2.95 6.29
CA GLY A 63 5.04 2.92 7.72
C GLY A 63 5.59 1.61 8.25
N THR A 64 6.09 1.70 9.47
CA THR A 64 6.51 0.57 10.29
C THR A 64 5.58 0.39 11.48
N SER A 65 5.87 -0.58 12.33
CA SER A 65 5.18 -0.72 13.61
C SER A 65 5.36 0.48 14.54
N LYS A 66 6.40 1.30 14.34
CA LYS A 66 6.72 2.45 15.19
C LYS A 66 6.18 3.77 14.67
N LEU A 67 6.29 4.01 13.36
CA LEU A 67 5.92 5.29 12.75
C LEU A 67 5.30 5.03 11.38
N ARG A 68 4.17 5.68 11.11
CA ARG A 68 3.45 5.60 9.85
C ARG A 68 3.19 7.00 9.29
N LEU A 69 3.43 7.18 8.00
CA LEU A 69 3.01 8.36 7.26
C LEU A 69 1.50 8.27 7.02
N VAL A 70 0.79 9.31 7.44
CA VAL A 70 -0.67 9.42 7.37
C VAL A 70 -1.09 10.35 6.25
N GLU A 71 -0.36 11.45 6.07
CA GLU A 71 -0.63 12.43 5.03
C GLU A 71 0.68 13.07 4.57
N PHE A 72 0.79 13.32 3.28
CA PHE A 72 1.84 14.16 2.71
C PHE A 72 1.23 14.98 1.59
N SER A 73 1.44 16.29 1.57
CA SER A 73 1.06 17.14 0.45
C SER A 73 2.12 18.20 0.21
N ALA A 74 2.43 18.44 -1.06
CA ALA A 74 3.15 19.61 -1.51
C ALA A 74 2.19 20.45 -2.35
N PHE A 75 2.07 21.74 -2.04
CA PHE A 75 0.98 22.57 -2.52
C PHE A 75 1.38 24.01 -2.74
N LEU A 76 0.58 24.69 -3.57
CA LEU A 76 0.56 26.14 -3.74
C LEU A 76 -0.76 26.65 -3.18
N GLU A 77 -0.70 27.65 -2.31
CA GLU A 77 -1.84 28.42 -1.88
C GLU A 77 -1.77 29.84 -2.42
N GLN A 78 -2.89 30.33 -2.94
CA GLN A 78 -3.04 31.71 -3.38
C GLN A 78 -4.20 32.34 -2.63
N GLN A 79 -3.92 33.43 -1.92
CA GLN A 79 -4.97 34.25 -1.35
C GLN A 79 -5.63 35.03 -2.48
N ARG A 80 -6.89 34.70 -2.79
CA ARG A 80 -7.67 35.47 -3.78
C ARG A 80 -8.43 36.60 -3.09
N ASP A 81 -9.05 36.29 -1.94
CA ASP A 81 -9.83 37.20 -1.12
C ASP A 81 -9.45 37.02 0.37
N PRO A 82 -9.75 37.97 1.27
CA PRO A 82 -9.46 37.85 2.71
C PRO A 82 -9.97 36.54 3.33
N ASP A 83 -11.08 36.01 2.81
CA ASP A 83 -11.79 34.84 3.32
C ASP A 83 -11.61 33.57 2.47
N SER A 84 -10.86 33.62 1.35
CA SER A 84 -10.73 32.49 0.43
C SER A 84 -9.31 32.27 -0.09
N TYR A 85 -8.83 31.04 0.10
CA TYR A 85 -7.56 30.55 -0.43
C TYR A 85 -7.81 29.45 -1.46
N ASN A 86 -7.19 29.58 -2.63
CA ASN A 86 -7.14 28.50 -3.60
C ASN A 86 -5.94 27.63 -3.29
N LYS A 87 -6.14 26.33 -3.05
CA LYS A 87 -5.07 25.37 -2.79
C LYS A 87 -4.92 24.41 -3.97
N HIS A 88 -3.79 24.49 -4.66
CA HIS A 88 -3.38 23.55 -5.69
C HIS A 88 -2.45 22.50 -5.09
N LEU A 89 -2.71 21.21 -5.31
CA LEU A 89 -1.87 20.12 -4.81
C LEU A 89 -0.97 19.64 -5.96
N PHE A 90 0.34 19.87 -5.86
CA PHE A 90 1.30 19.30 -6.80
C PHE A 90 1.38 17.79 -6.61
N VAL A 91 1.43 17.34 -5.36
CA VAL A 91 1.37 15.93 -4.99
C VAL A 91 0.58 15.76 -3.71
N HIS A 92 -0.10 14.62 -3.58
CA HIS A 92 -0.86 14.28 -2.39
C HIS A 92 -0.83 12.77 -2.12
N ILE A 93 -0.47 12.42 -0.88
CA ILE A 93 -0.71 11.14 -0.25
C ILE A 93 -1.75 11.39 0.82
N GLY A 94 -2.95 10.89 0.60
CA GLY A 94 -4.08 11.09 1.50
C GLY A 94 -4.18 10.04 2.59
N GLN A 95 -5.05 10.32 3.55
CA GLN A 95 -5.42 9.38 4.60
C GLN A 95 -6.30 8.27 4.01
N THR A 96 -5.68 7.16 3.63
CA THR A 96 -6.40 5.99 3.11
C THR A 96 -6.75 5.03 4.23
N ASN A 97 -8.03 4.64 4.30
CA ASN A 97 -8.46 3.52 5.12
C ASN A 97 -8.04 2.23 4.44
N HIS A 98 -6.97 1.61 4.93
CA HIS A 98 -6.49 0.35 4.41
C HIS A 98 -7.34 -0.81 4.91
N SER A 99 -7.70 -1.71 4.01
CA SER A 99 -8.38 -2.97 4.27
C SER A 99 -7.42 -4.15 4.10
N TYR A 100 -7.71 -5.27 4.79
CA TYR A 100 -6.98 -6.53 4.58
C TYR A 100 -7.11 -7.08 3.15
N SER A 101 -8.15 -6.65 2.42
CA SER A 101 -8.37 -6.99 1.02
C SER A 101 -7.48 -6.21 0.05
N ASP A 102 -6.87 -5.10 0.47
CA ASP A 102 -6.05 -4.30 -0.41
C ASP A 102 -4.74 -5.04 -0.74
N ALA A 103 -4.17 -4.76 -1.91
CA ALA A 103 -2.89 -5.34 -2.30
C ALA A 103 -1.76 -4.83 -1.39
N LEU A 104 -0.77 -5.70 -1.17
CA LEU A 104 0.49 -5.29 -0.54
C LEU A 104 1.27 -4.36 -1.46
N LEU A 105 2.13 -3.54 -0.86
CA LEU A 105 3.06 -2.70 -1.63
C LEU A 105 4.02 -3.58 -2.44
N GLU A 106 4.27 -3.16 -3.68
CA GLU A 106 5.27 -3.78 -4.53
C GLU A 106 6.69 -3.51 -4.01
N SER A 107 7.61 -4.42 -4.33
CA SER A 107 9.02 -4.27 -3.97
C SER A 107 9.85 -3.78 -5.15
N VAL A 108 10.81 -2.90 -4.86
CA VAL A 108 11.80 -2.43 -5.82
C VAL A 108 13.18 -2.72 -5.25
N ASP A 109 14.06 -3.28 -6.07
CA ASP A 109 15.45 -3.50 -5.69
C ASP A 109 16.16 -2.16 -5.51
N ILE A 110 16.56 -1.86 -4.27
CA ILE A 110 17.21 -0.60 -3.90
C ILE A 110 18.48 -0.31 -4.71
N ARG A 111 19.14 -1.35 -5.25
CA ARG A 111 20.34 -1.18 -6.09
C ARG A 111 20.04 -0.42 -7.38
N GLN A 112 18.80 -0.46 -7.86
CA GLN A 112 18.37 0.23 -9.08
C GLN A 112 18.28 1.75 -8.92
N ILE A 113 18.28 2.25 -7.67
CA ILE A 113 18.10 3.68 -7.38
C ILE A 113 19.30 4.32 -6.70
N TYR A 114 20.37 3.57 -6.39
CA TYR A 114 21.52 4.13 -5.66
C TYR A 114 22.13 5.37 -6.33
N ASP A 115 22.18 5.40 -7.66
CA ASP A 115 22.72 6.53 -8.42
C ASP A 115 21.84 7.80 -8.36
N LYS A 116 20.60 7.69 -7.86
CA LYS A 116 19.66 8.81 -7.70
C LYS A 116 19.75 9.47 -6.33
N PHE A 117 20.43 8.86 -5.36
CA PHE A 117 20.52 9.34 -3.97
C PHE A 117 21.98 9.55 -3.53
N PRO A 118 22.22 10.32 -2.45
CA PRO A 118 23.57 10.54 -1.95
C PRO A 118 24.28 9.21 -1.62
N GLU A 119 25.52 9.06 -2.11
CA GLU A 119 26.35 7.87 -1.89
C GLU A 119 27.35 8.02 -0.74
N LYS A 120 27.58 9.26 -0.28
CA LYS A 120 28.54 9.57 0.79
C LYS A 120 27.99 9.18 2.16
N LYS A 121 28.74 9.52 3.22
CA LYS A 121 28.34 9.29 4.61
C LYS A 121 26.92 9.83 4.87
N GLY A 122 26.06 8.98 5.43
CA GLY A 122 24.63 9.28 5.63
C GLY A 122 23.78 9.15 4.35
N GLY A 123 24.33 8.52 3.31
CA GLY A 123 23.67 8.22 2.04
C GLY A 123 22.78 6.99 2.08
N LEU A 124 22.00 6.76 1.02
CA LEU A 124 20.96 5.73 0.98
C LEU A 124 21.53 4.32 1.24
N LYS A 125 22.66 3.98 0.62
CA LYS A 125 23.31 2.67 0.79
C LYS A 125 23.75 2.43 2.24
N GLU A 126 24.32 3.44 2.90
CA GLU A 126 24.75 3.33 4.30
C GLU A 126 23.54 3.23 5.24
N LEU A 127 22.52 4.07 5.03
CA LEU A 127 21.29 4.06 5.83
C LEU A 127 20.57 2.72 5.72
N HIS A 128 20.40 2.19 4.51
CA HIS A 128 19.76 0.89 4.30
C HIS A 128 20.59 -0.27 4.89
N GLY A 129 21.92 -0.19 4.79
CA GLY A 129 22.82 -1.17 5.42
C GLY A 129 22.74 -1.18 6.95
N LYS A 130 22.53 -0.01 7.58
CA LYS A 130 22.29 0.12 9.03
C LYS A 130 20.88 -0.34 9.44
N GLY A 131 19.89 -0.09 8.60
CA GLY A 131 18.51 -0.52 8.81
C GLY A 131 17.76 0.28 9.88
N PRO A 132 16.55 -0.19 10.24
CA PRO A 132 15.92 -1.44 9.79
C PRO A 132 15.43 -1.38 8.33
N GLN A 133 15.53 -2.49 7.59
CA GLN A 133 15.25 -2.51 6.13
C GLN A 133 13.78 -2.27 5.78
N ASN A 134 12.86 -2.65 6.66
CA ASN A 134 11.42 -2.43 6.48
C ASN A 134 10.98 -0.96 6.70
N SER A 135 11.92 -0.04 6.95
CA SER A 135 11.67 1.41 7.02
C SER A 135 11.93 2.15 5.70
N PHE A 136 12.30 1.44 4.62
CA PHE A 136 12.65 2.05 3.35
C PHE A 136 11.51 1.90 2.35
N PHE A 137 11.05 3.03 1.82
CA PHE A 137 9.96 3.10 0.85
C PHE A 137 10.40 3.95 -0.35
N LEU A 138 9.97 3.56 -1.54
CA LEU A 138 10.13 4.36 -2.76
C LEU A 138 8.76 4.83 -3.22
N ILE A 139 8.62 6.13 -3.43
CA ILE A 139 7.39 6.74 -3.90
C ILE A 139 7.66 7.36 -5.27
N LYS A 140 6.88 6.97 -6.27
CA LYS A 140 6.90 7.58 -7.59
C LYS A 140 5.70 8.50 -7.73
N PHE A 141 5.94 9.81 -7.76
CA PHE A 141 4.89 10.79 -7.98
C PHE A 141 4.69 11.09 -9.46
N TRP A 142 3.44 11.36 -9.82
CA TRP A 142 3.07 12.14 -11.00
C TRP A 142 2.56 13.48 -10.47
N ALA A 143 3.40 14.52 -10.57
CA ALA A 143 3.05 15.82 -10.04
C ALA A 143 2.08 16.55 -10.98
N ASP A 144 1.05 17.17 -10.42
CA ASP A 144 0.14 18.02 -11.18
C ASP A 144 0.72 19.43 -11.32
N LEU A 145 1.20 19.74 -12.51
CA LEU A 145 1.76 21.05 -12.87
C LEU A 145 0.78 21.89 -13.70
N ASN A 146 -0.49 21.48 -13.81
CA ASN A 146 -1.50 22.16 -14.64
C ASN A 146 -2.05 23.43 -13.96
N ARG A 147 -1.15 24.30 -13.47
CA ARG A 147 -1.52 25.59 -12.92
C ARG A 147 -0.77 26.70 -13.63
N ASN A 148 -1.52 27.75 -13.99
CA ASN A 148 -0.94 28.99 -14.46
C ASN A 148 -0.28 29.71 -13.27
N ILE A 149 1.04 29.57 -13.16
CA ILE A 149 1.88 30.29 -12.20
C ILE A 149 2.07 31.69 -12.79
N GLN A 150 1.07 32.55 -12.61
CA GLN A 150 1.30 33.99 -12.72
C GLN A 150 2.01 34.41 -11.42
N ASP A 151 2.96 35.33 -11.53
CA ASP A 151 3.75 35.86 -10.42
C ASP A 151 2.85 36.75 -9.56
N ASP A 152 1.88 36.09 -8.92
CA ASP A 152 0.79 36.71 -8.17
C ASP A 152 1.30 36.94 -6.76
N ALA A 153 1.40 38.22 -6.38
CA ALA A 153 1.67 38.64 -5.02
C ALA A 153 0.73 37.89 -4.05
N GLY A 154 1.30 37.18 -3.06
CA GLY A 154 0.52 36.39 -2.09
C GLY A 154 0.49 34.87 -2.33
N SER A 155 1.33 34.35 -3.23
CA SER A 155 1.52 32.91 -3.41
C SER A 155 2.37 32.28 -2.28
N PHE A 156 1.91 31.17 -1.72
CA PHE A 156 2.62 30.39 -0.70
C PHE A 156 2.84 28.95 -1.16
N TYR A 157 4.10 28.53 -1.25
CA TYR A 157 4.49 27.17 -1.58
C TYR A 157 4.84 26.42 -0.29
N GLY A 158 4.08 25.36 -0.01
CA GLY A 158 4.15 24.66 1.27
C GLY A 158 4.18 23.15 1.14
N VAL A 159 4.73 22.52 2.17
CA VAL A 159 4.64 21.08 2.39
C VAL A 159 3.94 20.85 3.74
N THR A 160 2.97 19.96 3.76
CA THR A 160 2.37 19.44 4.99
C THR A 160 2.60 17.95 5.05
N SER A 161 3.04 17.44 6.20
CA SER A 161 3.13 16.01 6.46
C SER A 161 2.63 15.67 7.84
N GLN A 162 1.93 14.54 7.94
CA GLN A 162 1.42 14.00 9.19
C GLN A 162 1.90 12.57 9.37
N TYR A 163 2.36 12.25 10.57
CA TYR A 163 2.77 10.92 10.98
C TYR A 163 2.01 10.49 12.22
N GLU A 164 1.88 9.18 12.43
CA GLU A 164 1.35 8.60 13.66
C GLU A 164 2.26 7.51 14.23
N SER A 165 2.19 7.34 15.55
CA SER A 165 2.94 6.35 16.33
C SER A 165 2.07 5.82 17.49
N SER A 166 2.38 4.61 17.96
CA SER A 166 1.87 4.07 19.23
C SER A 166 2.71 4.50 20.44
N GLU A 167 3.92 5.02 20.22
CA GLU A 167 4.87 5.43 21.24
C GLU A 167 5.07 6.95 21.23
N ASN A 168 5.20 7.54 22.43
CA ASN A 168 5.56 8.95 22.57
C ASN A 168 7.08 9.11 22.35
N MET A 169 7.44 9.59 21.16
CA MET A 169 8.82 9.91 20.80
C MET A 169 8.94 11.34 20.29
N THR A 170 10.16 11.89 20.29
CA THR A 170 10.51 13.07 19.48
C THR A 170 11.04 12.58 18.14
N ILE A 171 10.53 13.12 17.03
CA ILE A 171 11.00 12.77 15.69
C ILE A 171 11.80 13.92 15.08
N THR A 172 12.78 13.57 14.25
CA THR A 172 13.49 14.52 13.41
C THR A 172 13.33 14.09 11.95
N CYS A 173 12.69 14.93 11.15
CA CYS A 173 12.52 14.73 9.72
C CYS A 173 13.63 15.47 8.97
N SER A 174 14.48 14.72 8.26
CA SER A 174 15.47 15.29 7.32
C SER A 174 14.97 15.08 5.89
N THR A 175 14.71 16.20 5.21
CA THR A 175 14.26 16.23 3.81
C THR A 175 15.39 16.76 2.96
N LYS A 176 15.90 15.91 2.05
CA LYS A 176 17.04 16.23 1.18
C LYS A 176 16.59 16.30 -0.28
N VAL A 177 16.83 17.45 -0.91
CA VAL A 177 16.66 17.60 -2.36
C VAL A 177 17.96 17.20 -3.04
N CYS A 178 17.85 16.32 -4.03
CA CYS A 178 18.99 15.76 -4.72
C CYS A 178 18.92 16.05 -6.23
N SER A 179 20.05 16.42 -6.83
CA SER A 179 20.22 16.57 -8.27
C SER A 179 21.38 15.69 -8.72
N PHE A 180 21.15 14.83 -9.71
CA PHE A 180 22.13 13.82 -10.18
C PHE A 180 22.80 13.03 -9.04
N GLY A 181 22.01 12.55 -8.08
CA GLY A 181 22.50 11.77 -6.94
C GLY A 181 23.24 12.58 -5.86
N LYS A 182 23.34 13.91 -5.98
CA LYS A 182 24.03 14.78 -5.02
C LYS A 182 23.03 15.62 -4.24
N GLN A 183 23.23 15.71 -2.92
CA GLN A 183 22.47 16.61 -2.05
C GLN A 183 22.72 18.07 -2.44
N VAL A 184 21.65 18.81 -2.71
CA VAL A 184 21.66 20.24 -3.04
C VAL A 184 21.27 21.07 -1.81
N VAL A 185 20.18 20.68 -1.15
CA VAL A 185 19.69 21.32 0.07
C VAL A 185 19.11 20.27 1.01
N GLU A 186 19.18 20.55 2.30
CA GLU A 186 18.60 19.73 3.36
C GLU A 186 17.81 20.63 4.30
N LYS A 187 16.60 20.20 4.64
CA LYS A 187 15.77 20.80 5.67
C LYS A 187 15.59 19.79 6.79
N VAL A 188 15.87 20.21 8.02
CA VAL A 188 15.73 19.37 9.22
C VAL A 188 14.68 19.99 10.13
N GLU A 189 13.64 19.23 10.45
CA GLU A 189 12.52 19.67 11.27
C GLU A 189 12.33 18.68 12.43
N THR A 190 12.23 19.20 13.65
CA THR A 190 12.02 18.39 14.85
C THR A 190 10.59 18.57 15.31
N GLU A 191 9.88 17.45 15.46
CA GLU A 191 8.48 17.43 15.86
C GLU A 191 8.27 16.64 17.15
N TYR A 192 7.31 17.12 17.93
CA TYR A 192 6.92 16.54 19.20
C TYR A 192 5.52 15.93 19.09
N ALA A 193 5.31 14.84 19.81
CA ALA A 193 4.07 14.10 19.78
C ALA A 193 2.90 14.93 20.37
N ARG A 194 1.74 14.82 19.73
CA ARG A 194 0.44 15.21 20.31
C ARG A 194 -0.44 13.99 20.44
N PHE A 195 -1.03 13.76 21.60
CA PHE A 195 -1.89 12.60 21.81
C PHE A 195 -3.31 12.90 21.32
N GLU A 196 -3.76 12.18 20.29
CA GLU A 196 -5.05 12.36 19.64
C GLU A 196 -5.65 11.00 19.28
N ASN A 197 -6.91 10.76 19.61
CA ASN A 197 -7.65 9.52 19.27
C ASN A 197 -6.90 8.22 19.61
N GLY A 198 -6.20 8.18 20.74
CA GLY A 198 -5.47 6.99 21.18
C GLY A 198 -4.10 6.77 20.52
N ARG A 199 -3.62 7.72 19.70
CA ARG A 199 -2.31 7.65 19.05
C ARG A 199 -1.51 8.94 19.26
N PHE A 200 -0.19 8.84 19.07
CA PHE A 200 0.70 10.00 19.04
C PHE A 200 0.82 10.49 17.60
N VAL A 201 0.47 11.75 17.36
CA VAL A 201 0.43 12.39 16.05
C VAL A 201 1.52 13.47 15.98
N TYR A 202 2.18 13.55 14.82
CA TYR A 202 3.22 14.52 14.50
C TYR A 202 2.79 15.27 13.25
N ARG A 203 2.85 16.61 13.26
CA ARG A 203 2.38 17.44 12.14
C ARG A 203 3.37 18.54 11.80
N ILE A 204 4.08 18.34 10.70
CA ILE A 204 4.79 19.43 10.02
C ILE A 204 3.76 20.13 9.14
N SER A 205 3.28 21.29 9.56
CA SER A 205 2.16 21.99 8.91
C SER A 205 2.63 23.22 8.17
N ARG A 206 2.26 23.35 6.90
CA ARG A 206 2.60 24.53 6.07
C ARG A 206 4.09 24.87 6.15
N SER A 207 4.94 23.87 6.06
CA SER A 207 6.38 24.05 6.05
C SER A 207 6.78 24.69 4.72
N PRO A 208 7.41 25.88 4.70
CA PRO A 208 7.70 26.59 3.47
C PRO A 208 8.70 25.81 2.62
N MET A 209 8.41 25.72 1.31
CA MET A 209 9.39 25.21 0.35
C MET A 209 10.59 26.15 0.27
N CYS A 210 11.78 25.60 0.07
CA CYS A 210 12.96 26.42 -0.15
C CYS A 210 12.93 27.05 -1.55
N GLU A 211 13.66 28.14 -1.71
CA GLU A 211 13.74 28.89 -2.97
C GLU A 211 14.15 28.00 -4.15
N TYR A 212 15.07 27.05 -3.93
CA TYR A 212 15.48 26.08 -4.94
C TYR A 212 14.29 25.28 -5.49
N MET A 213 13.36 24.85 -4.63
CA MET A 213 12.19 24.06 -5.03
C MET A 213 11.10 24.92 -5.67
N ILE A 214 11.02 26.20 -5.32
CA ILE A 214 10.06 27.13 -5.93
C ILE A 214 10.49 27.49 -7.36
N ASN A 215 11.80 27.62 -7.59
CA ASN A 215 12.37 27.98 -8.88
C ASN A 215 12.54 26.79 -9.86
N PHE A 216 12.51 25.56 -9.36
CA PHE A 216 12.67 24.33 -10.16
C PHE A 216 11.39 23.96 -10.91
#